data_AF-A0A935EXJ8-F1
#
_entry.id   AF-A0A935EXJ8-F1
#
_cell.length_a   1.000
_cell.length_b   1.000
_cell.length_c   1.000
_cell.angle_alpha   90.00
_cell.angle_beta   90.00
_cell.angle_gamma   90.00
#
_symmetry.space_group_name_H-M   'P 1'
#
loop_
_entity.id
_entity.type
_entity.pdbx_description
1 polymer ?
#
loop_
_entity_poly.entity_id
_entity_poly.type
_entity_poly.pdbx_seq_one_letter_code
_entity_poly.pdbx_strand_id
1 'polypeptide(L)'
;MTKAELVEEVARAAELTKKDSEVIVDEVFKNIIEALNRGEKIELRGFGSFRVRQRDARRGRNPKTGAPVDIPAKRVPYFKPGKELKELINEKAPGAESGDNEITAES
;
A
#
# COMPACT_ATOMS: atom_id res chain seq x y z
N MET A 1 -6.10 -10.25 -5.33
CA MET A 1 -4.89 -9.91 -6.08
C MET A 1 -3.66 -10.46 -5.38
N THR A 2 -3.20 -11.61 -5.84
CA THR A 2 -1.89 -12.21 -5.55
C THR A 2 -0.84 -11.71 -6.55
N LYS A 3 0.44 -12.02 -6.34
CA LYS A 3 1.49 -11.72 -7.34
C LYS A 3 1.21 -12.39 -8.68
N ALA A 4 0.75 -13.65 -8.67
CA ALA A 4 0.44 -14.38 -9.90
C ALA A 4 -0.69 -13.71 -10.68
N GLU A 5 -1.75 -13.28 -9.99
CA GLU A 5 -2.85 -12.52 -10.59
C GLU A 5 -2.36 -11.17 -11.16
N LEU A 6 -1.48 -10.46 -10.43
CA LEU A 6 -0.88 -9.21 -10.92
C LEU A 6 -0.06 -9.42 -12.20
N VAL A 7 0.74 -10.48 -12.27
CA VAL A 7 1.53 -10.82 -13.48
C VAL A 7 0.62 -11.09 -14.67
N GLU A 8 -0.48 -11.81 -14.47
CA GLU A 8 -1.45 -12.10 -15.53
C GLU A 8 -2.16 -10.84 -16.03
N GLU A 9 -2.54 -9.93 -15.13
CA GLU A 9 -3.12 -8.64 -15.51
C GLU A 9 -2.12 -7.76 -16.26
N VAL A 10 -0.86 -7.72 -15.84
CA VAL A 10 0.21 -6.98 -16.55
C VAL A 10 0.46 -7.57 -17.94
N ALA A 11 0.54 -8.90 -18.06
CA ALA A 11 0.71 -9.58 -19.34
C ALA A 11 -0.41 -9.23 -20.33
N ARG A 12 -1.66 -9.28 -19.84
CA ARG A 12 -2.84 -8.95 -20.65
C ARG A 12 -2.85 -7.47 -21.06
N ALA A 13 -2.65 -6.56 -20.11
CA ALA A 13 -2.78 -5.13 -20.35
C ALA A 13 -1.64 -4.55 -21.21
N ALA A 14 -0.43 -5.08 -21.08
CA ALA A 14 0.75 -4.64 -21.83
C ALA A 14 1.04 -5.48 -23.08
N GLU A 15 0.18 -6.46 -23.40
CA GLU A 15 0.37 -7.41 -24.52
C GLU A 15 1.73 -8.12 -24.49
N LEU A 16 2.19 -8.47 -23.27
CA LEU A 16 3.46 -9.15 -23.03
C LEU A 16 3.25 -10.64 -22.79
N THR A 17 4.33 -11.42 -22.97
CA THR A 17 4.31 -12.81 -22.53
C THR A 17 4.26 -12.89 -21.00
N LYS A 18 3.60 -13.91 -20.46
CA LYS A 18 3.55 -14.15 -19.00
C LYS A 18 4.96 -14.19 -18.38
N LYS A 19 5.93 -14.74 -19.10
CA LYS A 19 7.33 -14.81 -18.67
C LYS A 19 7.96 -13.43 -18.55
N ASP A 20 7.80 -12.57 -19.56
CA ASP A 20 8.36 -11.22 -19.52
C ASP A 20 7.68 -10.37 -18.45
N SER A 21 6.36 -10.51 -18.28
CA SER A 21 5.61 -9.84 -17.21
C SER A 21 6.05 -10.28 -15.82
N GLU A 22 6.36 -11.57 -15.63
CA GLU A 22 6.90 -12.06 -14.36
C GLU A 22 8.24 -11.41 -14.04
N VAL A 23 9.16 -11.37 -15.01
CA VAL A 23 10.46 -10.72 -14.87
C VAL A 23 10.31 -9.24 -14.53
N ILE A 24 9.44 -8.52 -15.22
CA ILE A 24 9.21 -7.09 -14.99
C ILE A 24 8.67 -6.84 -13.58
N VAL A 25 7.64 -7.59 -13.17
CA VAL A 25 7.02 -7.43 -11.85
C VAL A 25 8.03 -7.73 -10.74
N ASP A 26 8.84 -8.78 -10.90
CA ASP A 26 9.91 -9.11 -9.96
C ASP A 26 10.97 -8.03 -9.86
N GLU A 27 11.41 -7.50 -11.00
CA GLU A 27 12.45 -6.47 -11.02
C GLU A 27 11.94 -5.15 -10.40
N VAL A 28 10.66 -4.82 -10.56
CA VAL A 28 10.03 -3.67 -9.85
C VAL A 28 10.10 -3.86 -8.33
N PHE A 29 9.67 -5.01 -7.81
CA PHE A 29 9.72 -5.27 -6.37
C PHE A 29 11.16 -5.28 -5.83
N LYS A 30 12.07 -5.91 -6.57
CA LYS A 30 13.50 -5.94 -6.24
C LYS A 30 14.08 -4.54 -6.14
N ASN A 31 13.85 -3.68 -7.13
CA ASN A 31 14.34 -2.31 -7.11
C ASN A 31 13.77 -1.49 -5.95
N ILE A 32 12.49 -1.69 -5.59
CA ILE A 32 11.89 -1.05 -4.42
C ILE A 32 12.59 -1.49 -3.13
N ILE A 33 12.84 -2.80 -2.97
CA ILE A 33 13.52 -3.35 -1.79
C ILE A 33 14.94 -2.81 -1.68
N GLU A 34 15.69 -2.80 -2.79
CA GLU A 34 17.07 -2.32 -2.81
C GLU A 34 17.17 -0.83 -2.48
N ALA A 35 16.33 0.01 -3.08
CA ALA A 35 16.28 1.44 -2.77
C ALA A 35 15.93 1.69 -1.30
N LEU A 36 14.94 0.98 -0.75
CA LEU A 36 14.62 1.06 0.68
C LEU A 36 15.79 0.62 1.57
N ASN A 37 16.51 -0.44 1.18
CA ASN A 37 17.68 -0.89 1.94
C ASN A 37 18.75 0.21 2.03
N ARG A 38 18.99 0.91 0.91
CA ARG A 38 19.88 2.09 0.83
C ARG A 38 19.34 3.32 1.57
N GLY A 39 18.09 3.29 2.03
CA GLY A 39 17.44 4.40 2.74
C GLY A 39 16.87 5.47 1.81
N GLU A 40 16.76 5.16 0.52
CA GLU A 40 16.23 6.06 -0.49
C GLU A 40 14.71 6.20 -0.36
N LYS A 41 14.21 7.33 -0.83
CA LYS A 41 12.77 7.57 -0.99
C LYS A 41 12.41 7.33 -2.44
N ILE A 42 11.36 6.54 -2.65
CA ILE A 42 10.80 6.25 -3.97
C ILE A 42 9.47 6.98 -4.07
N GLU A 43 9.31 7.80 -5.11
CA GLU A 43 8.06 8.51 -5.40
C GLU A 43 7.45 7.99 -6.68
N LEU A 44 6.22 7.48 -6.58
CA LEU A 44 5.41 7.04 -7.71
C LEU A 44 4.23 7.99 -7.83
N ARG A 45 4.32 8.95 -8.76
CA ARG A 45 3.26 9.96 -8.97
C ARG A 45 1.90 9.28 -9.17
N GLY A 46 0.88 9.85 -8.56
CA GLY A 46 -0.48 9.30 -8.53
C GLY A 46 -0.71 8.10 -7.61
N PHE A 47 0.34 7.34 -7.28
CA PHE A 47 0.22 6.18 -6.40
C PHE A 47 0.62 6.49 -4.95
N GLY A 48 1.83 6.99 -4.73
CA GLY A 48 2.33 7.26 -3.39
C GLY A 48 3.85 7.28 -3.29
N SER A 49 4.37 7.08 -2.08
CA SER A 49 5.82 7.03 -1.87
C SER A 49 6.22 5.95 -0.88
N PHE A 50 7.34 5.29 -1.15
CA PHE A 50 8.00 4.38 -0.23
C PHE A 50 9.18 5.09 0.43
N ARG A 51 9.36 4.88 1.72
CA ARG A 51 10.50 5.38 2.48
C ARG A 51 10.78 4.50 3.67
N VAL A 52 11.99 4.58 4.19
CA VAL A 52 12.31 4.00 5.50
C VAL A 52 12.03 5.00 6.61
N ARG A 53 11.43 4.54 7.70
CA ARG A 53 11.32 5.29 8.96
C ARG A 53 12.17 4.63 10.03
N GLN A 54 12.77 5.43 10.89
CA GLN A 54 13.34 4.94 12.14
C GLN A 54 12.21 4.80 13.16
N ARG A 55 12.12 3.64 13.81
CA ARG A 55 11.23 3.42 14.94
C ARG A 55 12.09 3.26 16.18
N ASP A 56 11.85 4.10 17.18
CA ASP A 56 12.63 4.10 18.41
C ASP A 56 12.38 2.84 19.24
N ALA A 57 13.34 2.57 20.14
CA ALA A 57 13.20 1.51 21.11
C ALA A 57 12.03 1.84 22.04
N ARG A 58 11.26 0.82 22.42
CA ARG A 58 10.12 0.99 23.32
C ARG A 58 9.88 -0.26 24.14
N ARG A 59 9.18 -0.12 25.25
CA ARG A 59 8.71 -1.26 26.04
C ARG A 59 7.33 -1.71 25.54
N GLY A 60 7.22 -2.97 25.18
CA GLY A 60 5.96 -3.63 24.81
C GLY A 60 5.51 -4.64 25.85
N ARG A 61 4.46 -5.39 25.51
CA ARG A 61 4.00 -6.54 26.28
C ARG A 61 3.88 -7.76 25.39
N ASN A 62 4.24 -8.92 25.92
CA ASN A 62 4.01 -10.19 25.24
C ASN A 62 2.49 -10.44 25.15
N PRO A 63 1.90 -10.62 23.94
CA PRO A 63 0.46 -10.83 23.81
C PRO A 63 -0.05 -12.09 24.51
N LYS A 64 0.80 -13.11 24.71
CA LYS A 64 0.42 -14.38 25.34
C LYS A 64 0.54 -14.35 26.87
N THR A 65 1.51 -13.63 27.41
CA THR A 65 1.85 -13.69 28.86
C THR A 65 1.68 -12.36 29.60
N GLY A 66 1.50 -11.24 28.88
CA GLY A 66 1.43 -9.90 29.46
C GLY A 66 2.76 -9.35 29.97
N ALA A 67 3.82 -10.16 30.00
CA ALA A 67 5.13 -9.76 30.51
C ALA A 67 5.73 -8.59 29.71
N PRO A 68 6.43 -7.64 30.37
CA PRO A 68 7.13 -6.56 29.69
C PRO A 68 8.24 -7.13 28.79
N VAL A 69 8.36 -6.61 27.56
CA VAL A 69 9.43 -6.99 26.63
C VAL A 69 10.02 -5.72 26.02
N ASP A 70 11.35 -5.63 26.00
CA ASP A 70 12.04 -4.53 25.33
C ASP A 70 12.07 -4.75 23.82
N ILE A 71 11.62 -3.76 23.08
CA ILE A 71 11.57 -3.79 21.61
C ILE A 71 12.66 -2.83 21.13
N PRO A 72 13.73 -3.34 20.48
CA PRO A 72 14.83 -2.48 20.04
C PRO A 72 14.38 -1.53 18.92
N ALA A 73 15.14 -0.44 18.79
CA ALA A 73 14.97 0.48 17.68
C ALA A 73 15.25 -0.24 16.35
N LYS A 74 14.47 0.07 15.31
CA LYS A 74 14.65 -0.54 13.99
C LYS A 74 14.16 0.35 12.86
N ARG A 75 14.77 0.15 11.70
CA ARG A 75 14.30 0.68 10.42
C ARG A 75 13.05 -0.10 10.00
N VAL A 76 12.02 0.61 9.56
CA VAL A 76 10.79 -0.01 9.03
C VAL A 76 10.45 0.59 7.67
N PRO A 77 10.08 -0.22 6.66
CA PRO A 77 9.54 0.30 5.42
C PRO A 77 8.19 0.96 5.71
N TYR A 78 7.91 2.05 5.01
CA TYR A 78 6.67 2.80 5.14
C TYR A 78 6.20 3.25 3.75
N PHE A 79 4.96 2.90 3.41
CA PHE A 79 4.27 3.44 2.26
C PHE A 79 3.37 4.60 2.68
N LYS A 80 3.51 5.76 2.02
CA LYS A 80 2.58 6.89 2.12
C LYS A 80 1.69 6.88 0.88
N PRO A 81 0.39 6.51 0.98
CA PRO A 81 -0.53 6.64 -0.14
C PRO A 81 -0.60 8.10 -0.62
N GLY A 82 -0.58 8.28 -1.94
CA GLY A 82 -0.76 9.57 -2.60
C GLY A 82 -2.15 10.14 -2.38
N LYS A 83 -2.34 11.41 -2.72
CA LYS A 83 -3.67 12.05 -2.68
C LYS A 83 -4.61 11.40 -3.70
N GLU A 84 -4.16 11.33 -4.95
CA GLU A 84 -4.89 10.72 -6.08
C GLU A 84 -5.34 9.28 -5.77
N LEU A 85 -4.45 8.42 -5.26
CA LEU A 85 -4.82 7.05 -4.85
C LEU A 85 -5.93 7.03 -3.77
N LYS A 86 -5.88 7.93 -2.80
CA LYS A 86 -6.92 7.99 -1.76
C LYS A 86 -8.24 8.48 -2.32
N GLU A 87 -8.21 9.44 -3.23
CA GLU A 87 -9.41 9.96 -3.90
C GLU A 87 -10.04 8.86 -4.76
N LEU A 88 -9.28 8.20 -5.63
CA LEU A 88 -9.77 7.10 -6.47
C LEU A 88 -10.43 5.94 -5.70
N ILE A 89 -10.00 5.67 -4.46
CA ILE A 89 -10.57 4.60 -3.62
C ILE A 89 -11.85 5.06 -2.89
N ASN A 90 -11.98 6.36 -2.59
CA ASN A 90 -13.10 6.91 -1.82
C ASN A 90 -14.12 7.67 -2.67
N GLU A 91 -13.81 7.97 -3.93
CA GLU A 91 -14.77 8.45 -4.90
C GLU A 91 -15.81 7.36 -5.15
N LYS A 92 -17.06 7.64 -4.77
CA LYS A 92 -18.21 6.79 -5.10
C LYS A 92 -18.21 6.59 -6.62
N ALA A 93 -18.24 5.33 -7.07
CA ALA A 93 -18.50 5.03 -8.47
C ALA A 93 -19.69 5.86 -8.96
N PRO A 94 -19.63 6.47 -10.17
CA PRO A 94 -20.77 7.17 -10.73
C PRO A 94 -21.89 6.15 -10.94
N GLY A 95 -22.87 6.12 -10.02
CA GLY A 95 -23.95 5.13 -10.00
C GLY A 95 -24.50 4.75 -8.62
N ALA A 96 -23.85 5.12 -7.52
CA ALA A 96 -24.45 4.98 -6.20
C ALA A 96 -25.23 6.26 -5.85
N GLU A 97 -26.41 6.41 -6.45
CA GLU A 97 -27.38 7.45 -6.12
C GLU A 97 -27.59 7.52 -4.62
N SER A 98 -27.46 8.73 -4.08
CA SER A 98 -27.90 9.12 -2.75
C SER A 98 -29.42 9.07 -2.71
N GLY A 99 -29.96 7.88 -2.46
CA GLY A 99 -31.33 7.71 -2.01
C GLY A 99 -31.41 7.89 -0.51
N ASP A 100 -31.23 9.12 -0.04
CA ASP A 100 -31.83 9.55 1.24
C ASP A 100 -32.77 10.71 0.88
N ASN A 101 -33.98 10.28 0.55
CA ASN A 101 -35.14 11.08 0.26
C ASN A 101 -35.56 11.85 1.52
N GLU A 102 -36.07 13.06 1.30
CA GLU A 102 -36.79 13.87 2.30
C GLU A 102 -37.70 13.01 3.20
N ILE A 103 -37.54 13.15 4.52
CA ILE A 103 -38.67 13.06 5.45
C ILE A 103 -38.77 14.41 6.15
N THR A 104 -39.60 15.25 5.52
CA THR A 104 -40.53 16.24 6.08
C THR A 104 -40.59 16.41 7.61
N ALA A 105 -40.40 17.67 8.03
CA ALA A 105 -41.31 18.53 8.80
C ALA A 105 -41.93 18.09 10.17
N GLU A 106 -41.99 19.09 11.06
CA GLU A 106 -42.75 19.24 12.32
C GLU A 106 -42.21 18.43 13.53
N SER A 107 -41.97 18.99 14.73
CA SER A 107 -42.47 20.19 15.43
C SER A 107 -41.37 20.86 16.27
#